data_AF-A0A7F8RSI2-F1
#
_entry.id   AF-A0A7F8RSI2-F1
#
_cell.length_a   1.000
_cell.length_b   1.000
_cell.length_c   1.000
_cell.angle_alpha   90.00
_cell.angle_beta   90.00
_cell.angle_gamma   90.00
#
_symmetry.space_group_name_H-M   'P 1'
#
loop_
_entity.id
_entity.type
_entity.pdbx_description
1 polymer ?
#
loop_
_entity_poly.entity_id
_entity_poly.type
_entity_poly.pdbx_seq_one_letter_code
_entity_poly.pdbx_strand_id
1 'polypeptide(L)'
;MCGGRMEDIPCSRVGHIYRKYVPYKVPAGVSLARNLKRVAEVWMDEYAEHIYQRRPEYRHLSAGDVAAQKKLRSSLNCKSFKWFMTKIAWDLPKFYPPVEPPAAAWGEIHNVGTGLCADTKHGALGSPLRLESCVRGRGEAAWNNMQVFTFTWREDIRPGDPQHTKKFCFDAISHTSPVTLYDCHSMKGNQLWKYRQVRQAAWAGQGNRLGLEKEADKHAAVPPSFPPPRAHSLTHLSHKPAMPDFSVIRERPEIQDVCVKPLGS
;
A
#
# COMPACT_ATOMS: atom_id res chain seq x y z
N MET A 1 4.17 -11.83 26.87
CA MET A 1 5.01 -11.01 27.78
C MET A 1 5.18 -11.65 29.16
N CYS A 2 4.10 -12.01 29.84
CA CYS A 2 4.10 -12.56 31.20
C CYS A 2 4.06 -14.11 31.21
N GLY A 3 5.07 -14.77 30.64
CA GLY A 3 5.20 -16.25 30.62
C GLY A 3 4.30 -17.01 29.63
N GLY A 4 3.02 -16.65 29.48
CA GLY A 4 2.06 -17.35 28.62
C GLY A 4 2.35 -17.28 27.10
N ARG A 5 1.74 -18.23 26.37
CA ARG A 5 1.79 -18.41 24.90
C ARG A 5 0.40 -18.12 24.27
N MET A 6 0.36 -18.02 22.94
CA MET A 6 -0.85 -17.83 22.12
C MET A 6 -0.63 -18.58 20.80
N GLU A 7 -1.57 -19.43 20.41
CA GLU A 7 -1.41 -20.39 19.29
C GLU A 7 -2.76 -20.57 18.57
N ASP A 8 -2.79 -20.34 17.26
CA ASP A 8 -3.94 -20.68 16.41
C ASP A 8 -3.89 -22.17 16.06
N ILE A 9 -5.00 -22.88 16.24
CA ILE A 9 -5.07 -24.34 16.11
C ILE A 9 -5.78 -24.72 14.80
N PRO A 10 -5.09 -25.13 13.70
CA PRO A 10 -5.71 -25.26 12.38
C PRO A 10 -6.83 -26.31 12.27
N CYS A 11 -6.78 -27.30 13.16
CA CYS A 11 -7.77 -28.37 13.29
C CYS A 11 -9.04 -27.95 14.04
N SER A 12 -9.01 -26.86 14.81
CA SER A 12 -10.18 -26.30 15.49
C SER A 12 -10.73 -25.14 14.67
N ARG A 13 -11.99 -25.23 14.23
CA ARG A 13 -12.57 -24.30 13.25
C ARG A 13 -13.95 -23.83 13.71
N VAL A 14 -14.13 -22.52 13.82
CA VAL A 14 -15.38 -21.87 14.22
C VAL A 14 -15.77 -20.84 13.17
N GLY A 15 -17.02 -20.89 12.69
CA GLY A 15 -17.54 -19.87 11.77
C GLY A 15 -17.88 -18.58 12.51
N HIS A 16 -17.36 -17.44 12.03
CA HIS A 16 -17.68 -16.11 12.57
C HIS A 16 -18.36 -15.23 11.52
N ILE A 17 -19.54 -14.69 11.86
CA ILE A 17 -20.30 -13.79 10.99
C ILE A 17 -19.75 -12.37 11.11
N TYR A 18 -18.91 -11.97 10.16
CA TYR A 18 -18.45 -10.59 10.04
C TYR A 18 -19.62 -9.66 9.68
N ARG A 19 -19.75 -8.56 10.42
CA ARG A 19 -20.89 -7.63 10.28
C ARG A 19 -20.59 -6.58 9.22
N LYS A 20 -21.54 -6.32 8.31
CA LYS A 20 -21.46 -5.23 7.30
C LYS A 20 -21.39 -3.84 7.93
N TYR A 21 -21.99 -3.66 9.11
CA TYR A 21 -21.93 -2.45 9.94
C TYR A 21 -22.22 -2.82 11.41
N VAL A 22 -21.96 -1.91 12.34
CA VAL A 22 -22.31 -2.08 13.76
C VAL A 22 -23.79 -1.69 13.96
N PRO A 23 -24.69 -2.62 14.35
CA PRO A 23 -26.14 -2.35 14.37
C PRO A 23 -26.64 -1.73 15.69
N TYR A 24 -25.79 -1.62 16.71
CA TYR A 24 -26.14 -1.10 18.04
C TYR A 24 -25.52 0.28 18.28
N LYS A 25 -26.18 1.10 19.10
CA LYS A 25 -25.64 2.39 19.56
C LYS A 25 -24.56 2.15 20.62
N VAL A 26 -23.45 2.88 20.51
CA VAL A 26 -22.40 2.92 21.53
C VAL A 26 -22.74 4.04 22.54
N PRO A 27 -22.63 3.83 23.87
CA PRO A 27 -22.90 4.88 24.86
C PRO A 27 -21.99 6.10 24.69
N ALA A 28 -22.53 7.29 25.01
CA ALA A 28 -21.78 8.54 24.99
C ALA A 28 -20.54 8.47 25.91
N GLY A 29 -19.45 9.12 25.51
CA GLY A 29 -18.19 9.10 26.27
C GLY A 29 -17.42 7.77 26.24
N VAL A 30 -17.86 6.77 25.47
CA VAL A 30 -17.06 5.57 25.15
C VAL A 30 -16.32 5.81 23.83
N SER A 31 -15.01 5.56 23.82
CA SER A 31 -14.17 5.74 22.62
C SER A 31 -13.12 4.64 22.51
N LEU A 32 -12.99 4.07 21.31
CA LEU A 32 -11.92 3.13 20.96
C LEU A 32 -10.53 3.73 21.22
N ALA A 33 -10.35 5.04 21.02
CA ALA A 33 -9.09 5.73 21.29
C ALA A 33 -8.68 5.67 22.76
N ARG A 34 -9.63 5.82 23.69
CA ARG A 34 -9.35 5.69 25.14
C ARG A 34 -8.93 4.27 25.49
N ASN A 35 -9.61 3.28 24.91
CA ASN A 35 -9.31 1.87 25.16
C ASN A 35 -7.93 1.48 24.60
N LEU A 36 -7.60 1.92 23.38
CA LEU A 36 -6.27 1.72 22.78
C LEU A 36 -5.17 2.44 23.58
N LYS A 37 -5.40 3.68 24.03
CA LYS A 37 -4.43 4.38 24.88
C LYS A 37 -4.19 3.64 26.20
N ARG A 38 -5.23 3.14 26.87
CA ARG A 38 -5.07 2.32 28.09
C ARG A 38 -4.21 1.08 27.88
N VAL A 39 -4.31 0.44 26.71
CA VAL A 39 -3.44 -0.70 26.36
C VAL A 39 -2.00 -0.23 26.10
N ALA A 40 -1.82 0.83 25.31
CA ALA A 40 -0.50 1.38 25.00
C ALA A 40 0.27 1.81 26.26
N GLU A 41 -0.37 2.61 27.12
CA GLU A 41 0.16 3.10 28.40
C GLU A 41 0.63 2.02 29.36
N VAL A 42 -0.04 0.86 29.36
CA VAL A 42 0.26 -0.25 30.29
C VAL A 42 1.24 -1.24 29.70
N TRP A 43 1.19 -1.49 28.39
CA TRP A 43 1.84 -2.66 27.77
C TRP A 43 2.86 -2.36 26.67
N MET A 44 2.84 -1.19 26.03
CA MET A 44 3.63 -0.96 24.80
C MET A 44 4.98 -0.27 24.99
N ASP A 45 5.29 0.16 26.21
CA ASP A 45 6.55 0.85 26.56
C ASP A 45 6.85 2.01 25.57
N GLU A 46 8.07 2.11 25.06
CA GLU A 46 8.48 3.17 24.12
C GLU A 46 7.70 3.15 22.79
N TYR A 47 7.10 2.01 22.41
CA TYR A 47 6.37 1.85 21.14
C TYR A 47 5.00 2.54 21.14
N ALA A 48 4.49 2.99 22.30
CA ALA A 48 3.27 3.79 22.38
C ALA A 48 3.38 5.09 21.57
N GLU A 49 4.56 5.71 21.52
CA GLU A 49 4.81 6.96 20.79
C GLU A 49 4.63 6.79 19.26
N HIS A 50 4.86 5.59 18.70
CA HIS A 50 4.60 5.33 17.28
C HIS A 50 3.11 5.30 16.90
N ILE A 51 2.21 5.12 17.89
CA ILE A 51 0.78 5.37 17.73
C ILE A 51 0.52 6.87 17.76
N TYR A 52 1.09 7.58 18.73
CA TYR A 52 0.88 9.02 18.93
C TYR A 52 1.45 9.87 17.77
N GLN A 53 2.49 9.41 17.09
CA GLN A 53 3.01 9.98 15.84
C GLN A 53 1.99 9.93 14.70
N ARG A 54 1.20 8.84 14.62
CA ARG A 54 0.14 8.64 13.61
C ARG A 54 -1.24 9.16 14.03
N ARG A 55 -1.41 9.43 15.32
CA ARG A 55 -2.64 9.94 15.95
C ARG A 55 -2.30 10.95 17.06
N PRO A 56 -1.96 12.21 16.69
CA PRO A 56 -1.56 13.23 17.66
C PRO A 56 -2.62 13.52 18.73
N GLU A 57 -3.90 13.29 18.42
CA GLU A 57 -5.02 13.46 19.35
C GLU A 57 -4.93 12.49 20.56
N TYR A 58 -4.20 11.38 20.44
CA TYR A 58 -4.01 10.43 21.54
C TYR A 58 -3.07 10.96 22.62
N ARG A 59 -2.20 11.96 22.36
CA ARG A 59 -1.31 12.51 23.40
C ARG A 59 -2.10 13.19 24.51
N HIS A 60 -3.03 14.08 24.15
CA HIS A 60 -3.85 14.85 25.09
C HIS A 60 -5.09 14.09 25.61
N LEU A 61 -5.46 12.98 24.98
CA LEU A 61 -6.56 12.13 25.44
C LEU A 61 -6.28 11.52 26.82
N SER A 62 -7.20 11.69 27.78
CA SER A 62 -7.11 11.01 29.08
C SER A 62 -7.36 9.50 28.93
N ALA A 63 -6.47 8.69 29.48
CA ALA A 63 -6.64 7.24 29.57
C ALA A 63 -7.58 6.82 30.72
N GLY A 64 -7.87 7.73 31.68
CA GLY A 64 -8.36 7.37 33.01
C GLY A 64 -7.29 6.66 33.85
N ASP A 65 -7.62 6.21 35.07
CA ASP A 65 -6.63 5.53 35.92
C ASP A 65 -6.19 4.18 35.33
N VAL A 66 -4.87 3.98 35.30
CA VAL A 66 -4.17 2.77 34.85
C VAL A 66 -3.16 2.25 35.88
N ALA A 67 -3.09 2.86 37.07
CA ALA A 67 -2.08 2.53 38.09
C ALA A 67 -2.20 1.08 38.58
N ALA A 68 -3.44 0.59 38.77
CA ALA A 68 -3.68 -0.82 39.12
C ALA A 68 -3.14 -1.79 38.05
N GLN A 69 -3.31 -1.47 36.76
CA GLN A 69 -2.83 -2.30 35.66
C GLN A 69 -1.31 -2.21 35.46
N LYS A 70 -0.71 -1.02 35.66
CA LYS A 70 0.77 -0.88 35.68
C LYS A 70 1.36 -1.67 36.87
N LYS A 71 0.75 -1.63 38.07
CA LYS A 71 1.14 -2.45 39.23
C LYS A 71 1.02 -3.95 38.95
N LEU A 72 -0.08 -4.41 38.33
CA LEU A 72 -0.28 -5.82 37.97
C LEU A 72 0.82 -6.33 37.02
N ARG A 73 1.16 -5.54 35.99
CA ARG A 73 2.25 -5.89 35.05
C ARG A 73 3.59 -6.05 35.78
N SER A 74 3.89 -5.18 36.74
CA SER A 74 5.10 -5.26 37.57
C SER A 74 5.09 -6.50 38.47
N SER A 75 3.99 -6.77 39.19
CA SER A 75 3.91 -7.95 40.09
C SER A 75 3.99 -9.29 39.37
N LEU A 76 3.61 -9.33 38.09
CA LEU A 76 3.74 -10.51 37.21
C LEU A 76 5.13 -10.65 36.56
N ASN A 77 6.09 -9.76 36.87
CA ASN A 77 7.45 -9.74 36.31
C ASN A 77 7.48 -9.87 34.77
N CYS A 78 6.54 -9.20 34.10
CA CYS A 78 6.36 -9.29 32.65
C CYS A 78 7.56 -8.71 31.88
N LYS A 79 7.99 -9.41 30.82
CA LYS A 79 9.02 -8.92 29.89
C LYS A 79 8.57 -7.63 29.17
N SER A 80 9.52 -6.80 28.74
CA SER A 80 9.27 -5.55 28.01
C SER A 80 8.59 -5.75 26.65
N PHE A 81 7.97 -4.70 26.13
CA PHE A 81 7.37 -4.72 24.80
C PHE A 81 8.45 -4.81 23.71
N LYS A 82 9.61 -4.21 23.91
CA LYS A 82 10.79 -4.41 23.06
C LYS A 82 11.16 -5.89 22.92
N TRP A 83 11.12 -6.68 24.00
CA TRP A 83 11.32 -8.13 23.92
C TRP A 83 10.23 -8.80 23.06
N PHE A 84 8.96 -8.41 23.24
CA PHE A 84 7.84 -8.95 22.47
C PHE A 84 7.97 -8.64 20.97
N MET A 85 8.27 -7.40 20.60
CA MET A 85 8.51 -6.98 19.22
C MET A 85 9.76 -7.63 18.61
N THR A 86 10.79 -7.92 19.40
CA THR A 86 12.06 -8.50 18.90
C THR A 86 12.01 -10.04 18.80
N LYS A 87 11.17 -10.72 19.59
CA LYS A 87 11.18 -12.19 19.71
C LYS A 87 9.87 -12.89 19.35
N ILE A 88 8.74 -12.17 19.36
CA ILE A 88 7.41 -12.73 19.05
C ILE A 88 6.87 -12.08 17.77
N ALA A 89 6.68 -10.75 17.76
CA ALA A 89 6.17 -9.99 16.61
C ALA A 89 7.32 -9.41 15.75
N TRP A 90 8.33 -10.24 15.46
CA TRP A 90 9.58 -9.85 14.77
C TRP A 90 9.40 -9.62 13.25
N ASP A 91 8.31 -10.13 12.70
CA ASP A 91 7.89 -10.01 11.31
C ASP A 91 6.93 -8.83 11.06
N LEU A 92 6.17 -8.42 12.08
CA LEU A 92 5.25 -7.27 12.01
C LEU A 92 5.90 -5.99 11.45
N PRO A 93 7.13 -5.59 11.83
CA PRO A 93 7.82 -4.43 11.25
C PRO A 93 8.13 -4.53 9.74
N LYS A 94 8.10 -5.72 9.13
CA LYS A 94 8.28 -5.87 7.67
C LYS A 94 7.10 -5.29 6.89
N PHE A 95 5.90 -5.37 7.47
CA PHE A 95 4.65 -4.92 6.85
C PHE A 95 4.15 -3.60 7.45
N TYR A 96 4.45 -3.34 8.72
CA TYR A 96 4.05 -2.14 9.47
C TYR A 96 5.24 -1.62 10.29
N PRO A 97 6.29 -1.08 9.62
CA PRO A 97 7.47 -0.55 10.30
C PRO A 97 7.10 0.63 11.20
N PRO A 98 7.64 0.71 12.44
CA PRO A 98 7.28 1.77 13.38
C PRO A 98 7.55 3.18 12.85
N VAL A 99 8.62 3.36 12.08
CA VAL A 99 8.87 4.53 11.21
C VAL A 99 8.90 4.03 9.78
N GLU A 100 8.09 4.60 8.90
CA GLU A 100 7.99 4.13 7.51
C GLU A 100 9.15 4.69 6.66
N PRO A 101 9.79 3.88 5.80
CA PRO A 101 10.80 4.37 4.87
C PRO A 101 10.21 5.47 3.95
N PRO A 102 11.02 6.44 3.51
CA PRO A 102 10.55 7.51 2.64
C PRO A 102 10.01 6.95 1.32
N ALA A 103 8.96 7.58 0.80
CA ALA A 103 8.42 7.27 -0.52
C ALA A 103 9.52 7.36 -1.60
N ALA A 104 9.42 6.50 -2.61
CA ALA A 104 10.39 6.49 -3.71
C ALA A 104 10.25 7.77 -4.57
N ALA A 105 9.00 8.17 -4.84
CA ALA A 105 8.60 9.40 -5.52
C ALA A 105 7.13 9.78 -5.17
N TRP A 106 6.75 11.05 -5.36
CA TRP A 106 5.37 11.54 -5.22
C TRP A 106 5.14 12.81 -6.06
N GLY A 107 3.89 13.12 -6.39
CA GLY A 107 3.51 14.28 -7.21
C GLY A 107 2.36 14.00 -8.17
N GLU A 108 2.29 14.76 -9.27
CA GLU A 108 1.42 14.45 -10.41
C GLU A 108 2.04 13.36 -11.31
N ILE A 109 1.22 12.53 -11.94
CA ILE A 109 1.69 11.55 -12.94
C ILE A 109 1.37 12.13 -14.33
N HIS A 110 2.30 12.95 -14.86
CA HIS A 110 2.17 13.62 -16.16
C HIS A 110 2.54 12.69 -17.33
N ASN A 111 1.60 12.46 -18.24
CA ASN A 111 1.81 11.66 -19.44
C ASN A 111 2.35 12.50 -20.62
N VAL A 112 3.67 12.42 -20.82
CA VAL A 112 4.40 13.09 -21.91
C VAL A 112 3.82 12.84 -23.31
N GLY A 113 3.17 11.69 -23.54
CA GLY A 113 2.61 11.34 -24.85
C GLY A 113 1.28 12.05 -25.18
N THR A 114 0.56 12.55 -24.18
CA THR A 114 -0.75 13.22 -24.38
C THR A 114 -0.82 14.62 -23.76
N GLY A 115 0.14 15.03 -22.94
CA GLY A 115 0.08 16.28 -22.16
C GLY A 115 -0.94 16.25 -21.01
N LEU A 116 -1.50 15.09 -20.71
CA LEU A 116 -2.54 14.91 -19.68
C LEU A 116 -1.95 14.28 -18.42
N CYS A 117 -2.57 14.54 -17.26
CA CYS A 117 -2.20 13.94 -15.99
C CYS A 117 -3.12 12.77 -15.65
N ALA A 118 -2.60 11.77 -14.95
CA ALA A 118 -3.44 10.72 -14.38
C ALA A 118 -4.39 11.33 -13.34
N ASP A 119 -5.67 10.95 -13.40
CA ASP A 119 -6.69 11.38 -12.45
C ASP A 119 -7.58 10.20 -12.07
N THR A 120 -8.00 10.17 -10.81
CA THR A 120 -8.93 9.17 -10.29
C THR A 120 -10.37 9.67 -10.20
N LYS A 121 -10.61 10.99 -10.38
CA LYS A 121 -11.92 11.67 -10.24
C LYS A 121 -12.69 11.26 -8.99
N HIS A 122 -11.97 11.15 -7.87
CA HIS A 122 -12.47 10.65 -6.57
C HIS A 122 -13.15 9.26 -6.62
N GLY A 123 -12.83 8.45 -7.62
CA GLY A 123 -13.45 7.16 -7.88
C GLY A 123 -13.38 6.18 -6.70
N ALA A 124 -14.48 5.46 -6.50
CA ALA A 124 -14.59 4.38 -5.53
C ALA A 124 -13.80 3.12 -5.96
N LEU A 125 -13.75 2.11 -5.09
CA LEU A 125 -13.17 0.79 -5.35
C LEU A 125 -13.62 0.24 -6.73
N GLY A 126 -12.68 -0.24 -7.52
CA GLY A 126 -12.89 -0.75 -8.89
C GLY A 126 -12.92 0.33 -9.98
N SER A 127 -12.85 1.63 -9.64
CA SER A 127 -12.84 2.69 -10.66
C SER A 127 -11.56 2.64 -11.50
N PRO A 128 -11.65 2.76 -12.84
CA PRO A 128 -10.48 2.88 -13.70
C PRO A 128 -9.81 4.24 -13.55
N LEU A 129 -8.48 4.24 -13.61
CA LEU A 129 -7.65 5.44 -13.74
C LEU A 129 -7.92 6.12 -15.09
N ARG A 130 -7.99 7.45 -15.11
CA ARG A 130 -8.23 8.26 -16.32
C ARG A 130 -7.05 9.20 -16.59
N LEU A 131 -7.04 9.79 -17.78
CA LEU A 131 -6.16 10.90 -18.14
C LEU A 131 -7.03 12.16 -18.30
N GLU A 132 -6.66 13.25 -17.64
CA GLU A 132 -7.40 14.51 -17.59
C GLU A 132 -6.42 15.69 -17.66
N SER A 133 -6.92 16.91 -17.85
CA SER A 133 -6.06 18.11 -17.86
C SER A 133 -5.32 18.28 -16.52
N CYS A 134 -4.00 18.51 -16.58
CA CYS A 134 -3.16 18.70 -15.40
C CYS A 134 -3.53 19.98 -14.62
N VAL A 135 -3.80 19.86 -13.32
CA VAL A 135 -4.28 20.98 -12.47
C VAL A 135 -3.15 21.94 -12.03
N ARG A 136 -1.90 21.45 -11.91
CA ARG A 136 -0.65 22.24 -11.71
C ARG A 136 -0.74 23.48 -10.80
N GLY A 137 -1.47 23.39 -9.69
CA GLY A 137 -1.57 24.44 -8.67
C GLY A 137 -2.13 25.78 -9.17
N ARG A 138 -2.85 25.81 -10.30
CA ARG A 138 -3.38 27.03 -10.92
C ARG A 138 -4.89 26.96 -11.09
N GLY A 139 -5.61 27.84 -10.41
CA GLY A 139 -7.04 28.07 -10.62
C GLY A 139 -7.94 27.11 -9.85
N GLU A 140 -8.49 27.63 -8.75
CA GLU A 140 -9.59 27.05 -7.97
C GLU A 140 -9.32 25.69 -7.29
N ALA A 141 -10.07 25.42 -6.21
CA ALA A 141 -10.17 24.08 -5.67
C ALA A 141 -11.06 23.25 -6.61
N ALA A 142 -10.46 22.57 -7.59
CA ALA A 142 -11.15 21.63 -8.43
C ALA A 142 -11.54 20.36 -7.63
N TRP A 143 -12.56 20.48 -6.76
CA TRP A 143 -12.99 19.48 -5.76
C TRP A 143 -13.20 18.05 -6.29
N ASN A 144 -13.34 17.87 -7.61
CA ASN A 144 -13.52 16.59 -8.27
C ASN A 144 -12.21 15.91 -8.72
N ASN A 145 -11.11 16.65 -8.88
CA ASN A 145 -9.86 16.14 -9.46
C ASN A 145 -8.94 15.59 -8.36
N MET A 146 -8.32 14.43 -8.61
CA MET A 146 -7.46 13.72 -7.66
C MET A 146 -6.25 13.14 -8.42
N GLN A 147 -5.29 14.04 -8.67
CA GLN A 147 -4.10 13.83 -9.52
C GLN A 147 -2.78 13.68 -8.73
N VAL A 148 -2.82 13.80 -7.39
CA VAL A 148 -1.65 13.59 -6.52
C VAL A 148 -1.52 12.12 -6.17
N PHE A 149 -0.36 11.54 -6.40
CA PHE A 149 -0.04 10.14 -6.08
C PHE A 149 1.30 10.03 -5.35
N THR A 150 1.46 8.93 -4.61
CA THR A 150 2.71 8.52 -3.97
C THR A 150 3.08 7.11 -4.43
N PHE A 151 4.31 6.93 -4.91
CA PHE A 151 4.93 5.63 -5.10
C PHE A 151 5.65 5.25 -3.80
N THR A 152 5.04 4.37 -3.02
CA THR A 152 5.43 4.11 -1.63
C THR A 152 6.66 3.19 -1.53
N TRP A 153 7.22 3.09 -0.32
CA TRP A 153 8.31 2.15 -0.01
C TRP A 153 7.92 0.67 -0.21
N ARG A 154 6.63 0.35 -0.39
CA ARG A 154 6.10 -1.00 -0.61
C ARG A 154 6.16 -1.45 -2.08
N GLU A 155 6.65 -0.58 -2.97
CA GLU A 155 6.59 -0.73 -4.43
C GLU A 155 5.14 -0.73 -4.98
N ASP A 156 4.23 -0.02 -4.29
CA ASP A 156 2.85 0.23 -4.72
C ASP A 156 2.59 1.74 -4.96
N ILE A 157 1.58 2.07 -5.78
CA ILE A 157 1.19 3.46 -6.11
C ILE A 157 -0.18 3.74 -5.53
N ARG A 158 -0.31 4.85 -4.80
CA ARG A 158 -1.53 5.23 -4.07
C ARG A 158 -1.92 6.68 -4.33
N PRO A 159 -3.22 7.03 -4.44
CA PRO A 159 -3.65 8.42 -4.44
C PRO A 159 -3.39 9.10 -3.09
N GLY A 160 -2.92 10.35 -3.11
CA GLY A 160 -2.60 11.16 -1.93
C GLY A 160 -1.11 11.47 -1.81
N ASP A 161 -0.78 12.47 -0.99
CA ASP A 161 0.59 12.80 -0.60
C ASP A 161 1.19 11.71 0.32
N PRO A 162 2.53 11.69 0.53
CA PRO A 162 3.18 10.63 1.30
C PRO A 162 2.74 10.48 2.76
N GLN A 163 2.14 11.50 3.37
CA GLN A 163 1.65 11.46 4.76
C GLN A 163 0.17 11.03 4.82
N HIS A 164 -0.62 11.33 3.78
CA HIS A 164 -2.06 11.06 3.74
C HIS A 164 -2.51 10.11 2.60
N THR A 165 -1.65 9.16 2.20
CA THR A 165 -1.99 8.17 1.16
C THR A 165 -3.29 7.42 1.49
N LYS A 166 -4.17 7.30 0.48
CA LYS A 166 -5.40 6.50 0.58
C LYS A 166 -5.07 5.01 0.61
N LYS A 167 -6.01 4.19 1.10
CA LYS A 167 -5.87 2.72 1.14
C LYS A 167 -6.12 2.02 -0.20
N PHE A 168 -6.26 2.79 -1.28
CA PHE A 168 -6.41 2.27 -2.63
C PHE A 168 -5.07 2.30 -3.36
N CYS A 169 -4.74 1.19 -4.00
CA CYS A 169 -3.53 0.98 -4.79
C CYS A 169 -3.91 0.88 -6.28
N PHE A 170 -2.97 1.25 -7.15
CA PHE A 170 -3.08 0.94 -8.58
C PHE A 170 -3.01 -0.57 -8.78
N ASP A 171 -4.05 -1.12 -9.40
CA ASP A 171 -4.25 -2.56 -9.57
C ASP A 171 -4.55 -2.86 -11.04
N ALA A 172 -3.78 -3.76 -11.65
CA ALA A 172 -3.93 -4.18 -13.03
C ALA A 172 -3.85 -5.71 -13.14
N ILE A 173 -4.93 -6.32 -13.61
CA ILE A 173 -5.09 -7.78 -13.68
C ILE A 173 -4.15 -8.37 -14.76
N SER A 174 -4.15 -7.81 -15.97
CA SER A 174 -3.34 -8.25 -17.10
C SER A 174 -2.45 -7.13 -17.65
N HIS A 175 -1.69 -7.41 -18.71
CA HIS A 175 -0.95 -6.39 -19.47
C HIS A 175 -1.83 -5.53 -20.40
N THR A 176 -3.12 -5.86 -20.53
CA THR A 176 -4.09 -5.18 -21.40
C THR A 176 -5.34 -4.68 -20.66
N SER A 177 -5.48 -4.98 -19.38
CA SER A 177 -6.54 -4.41 -18.53
C SER A 177 -6.25 -2.95 -18.19
N PRO A 178 -7.26 -2.08 -18.08
CA PRO A 178 -7.06 -0.75 -17.50
C PRO A 178 -6.54 -0.85 -16.06
N VAL A 179 -5.76 0.13 -15.63
CA VAL A 179 -5.38 0.28 -14.22
C VAL A 179 -6.61 0.73 -13.44
N THR A 180 -6.87 0.09 -12.31
CA THR A 180 -8.00 0.39 -11.42
C THR A 180 -7.54 0.74 -10.01
N LEU A 181 -8.42 1.30 -9.20
CA LEU A 181 -8.22 1.48 -7.76
C LEU A 181 -8.75 0.27 -6.99
N TYR A 182 -7.87 -0.51 -6.37
CA TYR A 182 -8.27 -1.63 -5.50
C TYR A 182 -7.67 -1.52 -4.10
N ASP A 183 -8.20 -2.26 -3.12
CA ASP A 183 -7.70 -2.20 -1.74
C ASP A 183 -6.24 -2.68 -1.64
N CYS A 184 -5.38 -1.88 -1.01
CA CYS A 184 -3.94 -2.15 -0.89
C CYS A 184 -3.66 -3.39 -0.01
N HIS A 185 -3.18 -4.48 -0.59
CA HIS A 185 -2.90 -5.72 0.15
C HIS A 185 -1.42 -5.92 0.57
N SER A 186 -0.49 -5.10 0.06
CA SER A 186 0.95 -5.15 0.38
C SER A 186 1.67 -6.47 0.02
N MET A 187 1.09 -7.33 -0.84
CA MET A 187 1.69 -8.60 -1.28
C MET A 187 2.44 -8.49 -2.62
N LYS A 188 2.71 -7.27 -3.10
CA LYS A 188 3.23 -6.98 -4.45
C LYS A 188 2.24 -7.44 -5.53
N GLY A 189 2.52 -8.51 -6.28
CA GLY A 189 1.59 -9.09 -7.26
C GLY A 189 1.03 -8.09 -8.28
N ASN A 190 -0.29 -8.10 -8.48
CA ASN A 190 -1.04 -7.17 -9.33
C ASN A 190 -0.96 -5.68 -8.92
N GLN A 191 -0.44 -5.39 -7.72
CA GLN A 191 -0.18 -4.04 -7.20
C GLN A 191 1.33 -3.69 -7.17
N LEU A 192 2.18 -4.52 -7.77
CA LEU A 192 3.62 -4.26 -7.90
C LEU A 192 3.92 -3.35 -9.10
N TRP A 193 4.45 -2.17 -8.80
CA TRP A 193 4.89 -1.20 -9.79
C TRP A 193 6.38 -0.98 -9.71
N LYS A 194 7.05 -0.93 -10.86
CA LYS A 194 8.43 -0.47 -10.96
C LYS A 194 8.47 0.88 -11.62
N TYR A 195 8.89 1.87 -10.83
CA TYR A 195 9.34 3.17 -11.33
C TYR A 195 10.71 3.00 -11.98
N ARG A 196 10.66 2.51 -13.22
CA ARG A 196 11.81 2.49 -14.12
C ARG A 196 11.87 3.84 -14.84
N GLN A 197 12.68 3.90 -15.88
CA GLN A 197 13.09 5.10 -16.59
C GLN A 197 12.86 4.88 -18.11
N VAL A 198 12.85 5.90 -18.97
CA VAL A 198 12.37 5.82 -20.38
C VAL A 198 13.45 6.15 -21.41
N ARG A 199 13.98 5.07 -22.01
CA ARG A 199 15.10 5.02 -22.95
C ARG A 199 14.79 5.71 -24.27
N GLN A 200 15.39 6.87 -24.53
CA GLN A 200 15.35 7.49 -25.86
C GLN A 200 16.73 7.98 -26.30
N ALA A 201 17.14 7.51 -27.48
CA ALA A 201 18.33 7.95 -28.19
C ALA A 201 17.89 8.55 -29.53
N ALA A 202 18.50 9.68 -29.87
CA ALA A 202 18.38 10.42 -31.13
C ALA A 202 17.08 11.22 -31.42
N TRP A 203 17.30 12.34 -32.12
CA TRP A 203 16.35 13.16 -32.89
C TRP A 203 15.38 14.15 -32.23
N ALA A 204 15.26 14.26 -30.89
CA ALA A 204 14.68 15.46 -30.26
C ALA A 204 15.06 15.62 -28.77
N GLY A 205 16.12 16.38 -28.47
CA GLY A 205 16.49 16.80 -27.12
C GLY A 205 17.04 15.69 -26.20
N GLN A 206 18.19 15.91 -25.58
CA GLN A 206 18.67 15.02 -24.52
C GLN A 206 17.95 15.35 -23.20
N GLY A 207 17.14 14.42 -22.71
CA GLY A 207 16.41 14.57 -21.45
C GLY A 207 15.98 13.22 -20.88
N ASN A 208 16.10 13.06 -19.57
CA ASN A 208 15.75 11.82 -18.88
C ASN A 208 14.25 11.83 -18.55
N ARG A 209 13.56 10.72 -18.84
CA ARG A 209 12.11 10.53 -18.64
C ARG A 209 11.86 9.31 -17.77
N LEU A 210 10.73 9.26 -17.08
CA LEU A 210 10.42 8.21 -16.10
C LEU A 210 9.26 7.32 -16.59
N GLY A 211 9.21 6.06 -16.12
CA GLY A 211 8.38 5.03 -16.73
C GLY A 211 7.80 4.06 -15.72
N LEU A 212 6.47 3.87 -15.77
CA LEU A 212 5.77 2.91 -14.94
C LEU A 212 5.59 1.59 -15.69
N GLU A 213 6.36 0.59 -15.28
CA GLU A 213 6.21 -0.79 -15.74
C GLU A 213 5.51 -1.60 -14.63
N LYS A 214 4.36 -2.22 -14.93
CA LYS A 214 3.87 -3.35 -14.12
C LYS A 214 4.84 -4.50 -14.34
N GLU A 215 5.42 -5.07 -13.29
CA GLU A 215 6.24 -6.27 -13.46
C GLU A 215 5.35 -7.47 -13.82
N ALA A 216 5.79 -8.28 -14.79
CA ALA A 216 5.13 -9.54 -15.11
C ALA A 216 5.22 -10.50 -13.92
N ASP A 217 4.11 -11.15 -13.56
CA ASP A 217 3.97 -11.96 -12.35
C ASP A 217 4.83 -13.24 -12.37
N LYS A 218 6.10 -13.10 -11.99
CA LYS A 218 7.06 -14.21 -11.79
C LYS A 218 6.66 -15.16 -10.65
N HIS A 219 5.62 -14.83 -9.88
CA HIS A 219 5.14 -15.59 -8.73
C HIS A 219 3.75 -16.21 -8.94
N ALA A 220 3.14 -16.10 -10.13
CA ALA A 220 1.89 -16.78 -10.49
C ALA A 220 2.06 -18.31 -10.74
N ALA A 221 3.04 -18.92 -10.08
CA ALA A 221 3.39 -20.33 -10.17
C ALA A 221 3.31 -20.99 -8.79
N VAL A 222 2.11 -21.02 -8.20
CA VAL A 222 1.81 -22.02 -7.17
C VAL A 222 1.83 -23.39 -7.87
N PRO A 223 2.72 -24.32 -7.52
CA PRO A 223 2.76 -25.62 -8.18
C PRO A 223 1.47 -26.40 -7.86
N PRO A 224 0.75 -26.94 -8.85
CA PRO A 224 -0.37 -27.82 -8.58
C PRO A 224 0.14 -29.08 -7.87
N SER A 225 -0.44 -29.38 -6.71
CA SER A 225 -0.15 -30.61 -5.99
C SER A 225 -0.70 -31.81 -6.76
N PHE A 226 0.18 -32.80 -7.02
CA PHE A 226 -0.02 -34.04 -7.79
C PHE A 226 -0.04 -33.89 -9.32
N PRO A 227 0.65 -34.81 -10.06
CA PRO A 227 0.79 -34.72 -11.51
C PRO A 227 -0.35 -35.43 -12.27
N PRO A 228 -0.81 -34.89 -13.42
CA PRO A 228 -1.56 -35.66 -14.41
C PRO A 228 -0.62 -36.60 -15.20
N PRO A 229 -1.14 -37.70 -15.79
CA PRO A 229 -0.36 -38.61 -16.62
C PRO A 229 0.07 -37.98 -17.95
N ARG A 230 1.08 -38.58 -18.59
CA ARG A 230 1.66 -38.11 -19.87
C ARG A 230 0.67 -38.22 -21.03
N ALA A 231 0.64 -37.19 -21.87
CA ALA A 231 0.18 -37.24 -23.26
C ALA A 231 1.22 -36.55 -24.17
N HIS A 232 1.14 -36.77 -25.49
CA HIS A 232 2.26 -36.55 -26.40
C HIS A 232 2.39 -35.12 -26.98
N SER A 233 3.59 -34.87 -27.49
CA SER A 233 4.03 -33.69 -28.25
C SER A 233 3.03 -33.23 -29.33
N LEU A 234 2.92 -31.91 -29.50
CA LEU A 234 2.85 -31.30 -30.82
C LEU A 234 3.61 -29.97 -30.82
N THR A 235 4.49 -29.78 -31.81
CA THR A 235 5.23 -28.53 -32.03
C THR A 235 4.38 -27.51 -32.76
N HIS A 236 4.35 -26.27 -32.29
CA HIS A 236 3.98 -25.13 -33.15
C HIS A 236 4.85 -23.91 -32.86
N LEU A 237 5.53 -23.43 -33.91
CA LEU A 237 6.05 -22.08 -33.97
C LEU A 237 4.88 -21.11 -34.17
N SER A 238 4.85 -20.03 -33.40
CA SER A 238 4.01 -18.85 -33.64
C SER A 238 4.82 -17.59 -33.35
N HIS A 239 4.62 -16.55 -34.16
CA HIS A 239 5.32 -15.27 -33.99
C HIS A 239 4.88 -14.57 -32.71
N LYS A 240 5.82 -13.93 -32.02
CA LYS A 240 5.51 -12.90 -31.02
C LYS A 240 5.12 -11.60 -31.74
N PRO A 241 3.93 -11.03 -31.52
CA PRO A 241 3.69 -9.62 -31.83
C PRO A 241 4.58 -8.76 -30.93
N ALA A 242 5.09 -7.64 -31.44
CA ALA A 242 5.87 -6.71 -30.64
C ALA A 242 4.98 -5.91 -29.67
N MET A 243 5.36 -5.86 -28.39
CA MET A 243 4.86 -4.82 -27.47
C MET A 243 5.75 -3.56 -27.56
N PRO A 244 5.20 -2.34 -27.36
CA PRO A 244 5.94 -1.10 -27.59
C PRO A 244 6.75 -0.60 -26.36
N ASP A 245 8.05 -0.33 -26.56
CA ASP A 245 9.15 -0.14 -25.56
C ASP A 245 9.13 1.05 -24.54
N PHE A 246 10.01 0.91 -23.51
CA PHE A 246 10.52 1.85 -22.44
C PHE A 246 11.93 1.39 -21.87
N SER A 247 12.78 2.15 -21.12
CA SER A 247 13.96 1.61 -20.31
C SER A 247 14.89 2.43 -19.32
N VAL A 248 15.47 3.63 -19.58
CA VAL A 248 16.51 4.36 -18.74
C VAL A 248 16.42 5.92 -18.81
N ILE A 249 16.91 6.86 -17.96
CA ILE A 249 17.96 6.97 -16.89
C ILE A 249 17.46 7.78 -15.63
N ARG A 250 18.23 7.84 -14.50
CA ARG A 250 18.03 8.64 -13.24
C ARG A 250 18.18 10.18 -13.43
N GLU A 251 17.87 11.12 -12.52
CA GLU A 251 17.93 11.18 -11.03
C GLU A 251 16.71 11.90 -10.38
N ARG A 252 16.76 12.18 -9.06
CA ARG A 252 15.79 13.02 -8.31
C ARG A 252 16.13 14.51 -8.52
N PRO A 253 15.19 15.49 -8.40
CA PRO A 253 13.93 15.46 -7.64
C PRO A 253 12.64 15.70 -8.45
N GLU A 254 11.50 15.62 -7.75
CA GLU A 254 10.10 15.71 -8.25
C GLU A 254 9.70 14.62 -9.27
N ILE A 255 8.41 14.28 -9.32
CA ILE A 255 7.85 13.55 -10.47
C ILE A 255 7.52 14.59 -11.54
N GLN A 256 8.40 14.68 -12.53
CA GLN A 256 8.05 15.21 -13.83
C GLN A 256 8.25 14.07 -14.85
N ASP A 257 7.34 13.98 -15.82
CA ASP A 257 7.35 13.07 -16.98
C ASP A 257 7.33 11.55 -16.69
N VAL A 258 6.12 10.97 -16.69
CA VAL A 258 5.86 9.53 -16.56
C VAL A 258 5.05 9.00 -17.75
N CYS A 259 5.64 8.18 -18.61
CA CYS A 259 4.95 7.67 -19.79
C CYS A 259 3.86 6.63 -19.44
N VAL A 260 2.63 6.87 -19.94
CA VAL A 260 1.52 5.91 -19.93
C VAL A 260 0.98 5.79 -21.36
N LYS A 261 0.95 4.59 -21.96
CA LYS A 261 0.31 4.40 -23.27
C LYS A 261 -1.20 4.21 -23.07
N PRO A 262 -2.08 5.02 -23.68
CA PRO A 262 -3.51 4.73 -23.71
C PRO A 262 -3.77 3.42 -24.46
N LEU A 263 -4.80 2.68 -24.05
CA LEU A 263 -5.44 1.72 -24.94
C LEU A 263 -6.23 2.51 -25.99
N GLY A 264 -5.98 2.22 -27.27
CA GLY A 264 -6.66 2.89 -28.39
C GLY A 264 -8.13 2.50 -28.52
N SER A 265 -8.85 3.34 -29.27
CA SER A 265 -10.24 3.16 -29.73
C SER A 265 -10.51 1.80 -30.36
#